data_AF-A0A0A9CXC4-F1
#
_entry.id   AF-A0A0A9CXC4-F1
#
_cell.length_a   1.000
_cell.length_b   1.000
_cell.length_c   1.000
_cell.angle_alpha   90.00
_cell.angle_beta   90.00
_cell.angle_gamma   90.00
#
_symmetry.space_group_name_H-M   'P 1'
#
loop_
_entity.id
_entity.type
_entity.pdbx_description
1 polymer ?
#
loop_
_entity_poly.entity_id
_entity_poly.type
_entity_poly.pdbx_seq_one_letter_code
_entity_poly.pdbx_strand_id
1 'polypeptide(L)'
;MLIQMLGLQAAKPTSLIGTVFLNLLLENDRAFDILYCGTFNLMDQKWLDMHASYMDFNTVIKSTRRQLERELLLEDIQRIEDMPSY
;
A
#
# COMPACT_ATOMS: atom_id res chain seq x y z
N MET A 1 8.38 -6.97 1.41
CA MET A 1 8.03 -5.91 0.44
C MET A 1 6.99 -4.93 1.01
N LEU A 2 5.76 -5.35 1.33
CA LEU A 2 4.72 -4.47 1.91
C LEU A 2 5.16 -3.80 3.23
N ILE A 3 5.68 -4.59 4.18
CA ILE A 3 6.23 -4.09 5.47
C ILE A 3 7.34 -3.06 5.26
N GLN A 4 8.16 -3.21 4.20
CA GLN A 4 9.21 -2.25 3.86
C GLN A 4 8.64 -1.00 3.18
N MET A 5 7.63 -1.16 2.31
CA MET A 5 6.94 -0.05 1.66
C MET A 5 6.19 0.82 2.68
N LEU A 6 5.54 0.20 3.66
CA LEU A 6 4.78 0.87 4.72
C LEU A 6 5.67 1.39 5.86
N GLY A 7 6.99 1.18 5.81
CA GLY A 7 7.93 1.65 6.83
C GLY A 7 7.78 0.95 8.18
N LEU A 8 7.19 -0.25 8.22
CA LEU A 8 6.86 -1.00 9.45
C LEU A 8 8.03 -1.87 9.96
N GLN A 9 9.27 -1.55 9.55
CA GLN A 9 10.48 -2.29 9.97
C GLN A 9 10.91 -1.97 11.41
N ALA A 10 10.37 -0.91 12.01
CA ALA A 10 10.62 -0.53 13.40
C ALA A 10 9.44 -0.96 14.28
N ALA A 11 9.74 -1.34 15.53
CA ALA A 11 8.73 -1.75 16.53
C ALA A 11 7.69 -0.66 16.87
N LYS A 12 7.90 0.58 16.41
CA LYS A 12 6.93 1.68 16.44
C LYS A 12 6.83 2.31 15.05
N PRO A 13 5.62 2.68 14.58
CA PRO A 13 5.46 3.41 13.34
C PRO A 13 6.15 4.78 13.47
N THR A 14 7.10 5.07 12.60
CA THR A 14 7.79 6.36 12.52
C THR A 14 7.18 7.28 11.45
N SER A 15 6.17 6.79 10.73
CA SER A 15 5.47 7.47 9.65
C SER A 15 3.97 7.52 9.92
N LEU A 16 3.31 8.62 9.54
CA LEU A 16 1.87 8.83 9.66
C LEU A 16 1.08 7.70 8.99
N ILE A 17 1.57 7.18 7.86
CA ILE A 17 1.02 6.02 7.15
C ILE A 17 1.07 4.74 8.01
N GLY A 18 2.15 4.55 8.77
CA GLY A 18 2.27 3.42 9.69
C GLY A 18 1.24 3.48 10.81
N THR A 19 0.92 4.67 11.30
CA THR A 19 -0.13 4.87 12.31
C THR A 19 -1.53 4.59 11.75
N VAL A 20 -1.85 5.11 10.56
CA VAL A 20 -3.13 4.85 9.87
C VAL A 20 -3.31 3.35 9.62
N PHE A 21 -2.26 2.68 9.15
CA PHE A 21 -2.26 1.24 8.93
C PHE A 21 -2.53 0.44 10.21
N LEU A 22 -1.91 0.81 11.34
CA LEU A 22 -2.17 0.14 12.62
C LEU A 22 -3.61 0.34 13.09
N ASN A 23 -4.20 1.53 12.89
CA ASN A 23 -5.61 1.75 13.20
C ASN A 23 -6.51 0.86 12.35
N LEU A 24 -6.25 0.74 11.04
CA LEU A 24 -7.00 -0.17 10.15
C LEU A 24 -6.88 -1.64 10.60
N LEU A 25 -5.71 -2.07 11.06
CA LEU A 25 -5.53 -3.42 11.62
C LEU A 25 -6.29 -3.66 12.92
N LEU A 26 -6.45 -2.63 13.76
CA LEU A 26 -7.23 -2.73 15.00
C LEU A 26 -8.73 -2.84 14.71
N GLU A 27 -9.20 -2.23 13.63
CA GLU A 27 -10.61 -2.24 13.23
C GLU A 27 -11.00 -3.47 12.41
N ASN A 28 -10.07 -4.07 11.68
CA ASN A 28 -10.33 -5.20 10.80
C ASN A 28 -9.14 -6.19 10.78
N ASP A 29 -9.39 -7.42 11.25
CA ASP A 29 -8.42 -8.51 11.32
C ASP A 29 -7.89 -8.95 9.95
N ARG A 30 -8.66 -8.70 8.87
CA ARG A 30 -8.27 -8.95 7.48
C ARG A 30 -7.63 -7.75 6.79
N ALA A 31 -7.49 -6.60 7.45
CA ALA A 31 -6.95 -5.41 6.79
C ALA A 31 -5.55 -5.65 6.23
N PHE A 32 -4.71 -6.46 6.90
CA PHE A 32 -3.40 -6.83 6.38
C PHE A 32 -3.50 -7.55 5.03
N ASP A 33 -4.32 -8.60 4.96
CA ASP A 33 -4.43 -9.45 3.78
C ASP A 33 -4.99 -8.66 2.60
N ILE A 34 -5.96 -7.79 2.85
CA ILE A 34 -6.58 -7.00 1.79
C ILE A 34 -5.61 -5.92 1.30
N LEU A 35 -4.90 -5.22 2.19
CA LEU A 35 -3.85 -4.26 1.81
C LEU A 35 -2.70 -4.93 1.07
N TYR A 36 -2.34 -6.14 1.48
CA TYR A 36 -1.33 -6.94 0.79
C TYR A 36 -1.77 -7.24 -0.64
N CYS A 37 -2.94 -7.85 -0.83
CA CYS A 37 -3.48 -8.15 -2.16
C CYS A 37 -3.65 -6.89 -3.01
N GLY A 38 -4.25 -5.84 -2.47
CA GLY A 38 -4.45 -4.56 -3.16
C GLY A 38 -3.14 -3.92 -3.61
N THR A 39 -2.11 -3.97 -2.77
CA THR A 39 -0.80 -3.42 -3.15
C THR A 39 -0.12 -4.23 -4.26
N PHE A 40 -0.28 -5.56 -4.27
CA PHE A 40 0.24 -6.39 -5.36
C PHE A 40 -0.50 -6.13 -6.67
N ASN A 41 -1.83 -6.01 -6.65
CA ASN A 41 -2.62 -5.64 -7.81
C ASN A 41 -2.20 -4.27 -8.36
N LEU A 42 -2.03 -3.28 -7.47
CA LEU A 42 -1.57 -1.95 -7.84
C LEU A 42 -0.14 -1.96 -8.42
N MET A 43 0.74 -2.79 -7.86
CA MET A 43 2.09 -2.96 -8.38
C MET A 43 2.09 -3.56 -9.79
N ASP A 44 1.25 -4.55 -10.06
CA ASP A 44 1.10 -5.17 -11.37
C ASP A 44 0.54 -4.18 -12.40
N GLN A 45 -0.49 -3.42 -12.03
CA GLN A 45 -1.01 -2.32 -12.86
C GLN A 45 0.07 -1.30 -13.18
N LYS A 46 0.85 -0.84 -12.20
CA LYS A 46 1.97 0.09 -12.43
C LYS A 46 3.03 -0.51 -13.34
N TRP A 47 3.31 -1.80 -13.21
CA TRP A 47 4.25 -2.48 -14.09
C TRP A 47 3.82 -2.39 -15.55
N LEU A 48 2.54 -2.69 -15.82
CA LEU A 48 1.96 -2.65 -17.16
C LEU A 48 1.87 -1.23 -17.71
N ASP A 49 1.34 -0.27 -16.93
CA ASP A 49 1.19 1.12 -17.34
C ASP A 49 2.54 1.76 -17.72
N MET A 50 3.58 1.45 -16.94
CA MET A 50 4.92 1.99 -17.15
C MET A 50 5.70 1.25 -18.25
N HIS A 51 5.13 0.19 -18.83
CA HIS A 51 5.82 -0.71 -19.76
C HIS A 51 7.16 -1.19 -19.17
N ALA A 52 7.12 -1.51 -17.88
CA ALA A 52 8.32 -1.69 -17.07
C ALA A 52 9.10 -2.95 -17.46
N SER A 53 10.42 -2.82 -17.45
CA SER A 53 11.33 -3.95 -17.49
C SER A 53 11.78 -4.33 -16.08
N TYR A 54 12.49 -5.44 -15.96
CA TYR A 54 13.13 -5.82 -14.69
C TYR A 54 14.01 -4.70 -14.10
N MET A 55 14.67 -3.91 -14.95
CA MET A 55 15.53 -2.80 -14.50
C MET A 55 14.73 -1.68 -13.81
N ASP A 56 13.43 -1.58 -14.09
CA ASP A 56 12.53 -0.57 -13.55
C ASP A 56 11.89 -0.98 -12.23
N PHE A 57 12.21 -2.17 -11.70
CA PHE A 57 11.61 -2.71 -10.49
C PHE A 57 11.59 -1.69 -9.34
N ASN A 58 12.73 -1.06 -9.05
CA ASN A 58 12.80 -0.05 -7.98
C ASN A 58 11.94 1.20 -8.25
N THR A 59 11.74 1.55 -9.52
CA THR A 59 10.92 2.69 -9.94
C THR A 59 9.43 2.35 -9.76
N VAL A 60 9.01 1.16 -10.18
CA VAL A 60 7.64 0.65 -9.99
C VAL A 60 7.32 0.60 -8.50
N ILE A 61 8.19 0.00 -7.68
CA ILE A 61 8.04 -0.09 -6.22
C ILE A 61 7.85 1.29 -5.58
N LYS A 62 8.63 2.30 -5.98
CA LYS A 62 8.50 3.68 -5.49
C LYS A 62 7.19 4.34 -5.94
N SER A 63 6.76 4.07 -7.17
CA SER A 63 5.51 4.58 -7.74
C SER A 63 4.29 4.01 -7.01
N THR A 64 4.26 2.68 -6.85
CA THR A 64 3.24 1.96 -6.06
C THR A 64 3.17 2.48 -4.65
N ARG A 65 4.31 2.64 -3.96
CA ARG A 65 4.32 3.20 -2.60
C ARG A 65 3.70 4.58 -2.55
N ARG A 66 4.08 5.50 -3.45
CA ARG A 66 3.51 6.86 -3.47
C ARG A 66 2.00 6.87 -3.70
N GLN A 67 1.48 5.95 -4.51
CA GLN A 67 0.04 5.85 -4.72
C GLN A 67 -0.67 5.27 -3.49
N LEU A 68 -0.13 4.21 -2.89
CA LEU A 68 -0.65 3.64 -1.65
C LEU A 68 -0.68 4.66 -0.50
N GLU A 69 0.38 5.47 -0.38
CA GLU A 69 0.45 6.57 0.58
C GLU A 69 -0.66 7.60 0.35
N ARG A 70 -0.98 7.94 -0.91
CA ARG A 70 -2.08 8.86 -1.23
C ARG A 70 -3.45 8.26 -0.90
N GLU A 71 -3.66 7.00 -1.25
CA GLU A 71 -4.92 6.30 -1.00
C GLU A 71 -5.19 6.15 0.49
N LEU A 72 -4.17 5.82 1.29
CA LEU A 72 -4.28 5.73 2.75
C LEU A 72 -4.47 7.08 3.46
N LEU A 73 -4.08 8.19 2.82
CA LEU A 73 -4.23 9.55 3.37
C LEU A 73 -5.55 10.21 2.95
N LEU A 74 -6.19 9.72 1.89
CA LEU A 74 -7.56 10.10 1.57
C LEU A 74 -8.47 9.43 2.59
N GLU A 75 -8.92 10.22 3.58
CA GLU A 75 -9.76 9.83 4.74
C GLU A 75 -11.12 9.16 4.40
N ASP A 76 -11.35 8.78 3.15
CA ASP A 76 -12.63 8.28 2.62
C ASP A 76 -12.63 6.76 2.34
N ILE A 77 -11.61 6.04 2.79
CA ILE A 77 -11.63 4.56 2.80
C ILE A 77 -12.07 4.11 4.19
N GLN A 78 -13.37 4.23 4.47
CA GLN A 78 -13.97 3.64 5.69
C GLN A 78 -14.11 2.12 5.57
N ARG A 79 -14.05 1.60 4.35
CA ARG A 79 -14.01 0.16 4.04
C ARG A 79 -13.07 -0.08 2.88
N ILE A 80 -12.31 -1.17 2.95
CA ILE A 80 -11.33 -1.52 1.91
C ILE A 80 -12.01 -1.85 0.56
N GLU A 81 -13.32 -2.13 0.59
CA GLU A 81 -14.21 -2.30 -0.57
C GLU A 81 -14.38 -1.01 -1.39
N ASP A 82 -14.04 0.16 -0.84
CA ASP A 82 -14.13 1.45 -1.53
C ASP A 82 -12.84 1.79 -2.32
N MET A 83 -11.81 0.93 -2.26
CA MET A 83 -10.57 1.15 -3.02
C MET A 83 -10.80 0.89 -4.53
N PRO A 84 -10.39 1.82 -5.41
CA PRO A 84 -10.50 1.64 -6.87
C PRO A 84 -9.74 0.45 -7.45
N SER A 85 -8.91 -0.22 -6.63
CA SER A 85 -8.07 -1.37 -6.98
C SER A 85 -8.68 -2.73 -6.59
N TYR A 86 -9.88 -2.74 -5.99
CA TYR A 86 -10.67 -3.96 -5.75
C TYR A 86 -11.48 -4.33 -7.01
#